data_AF-A0A2A7U8C4-F1
#
_entry.id   AF-A0A2A7U8C4-F1
#
_cell.length_a   1.000
_cell.length_b   1.000
_cell.length_c   1.000
_cell.angle_alpha   90.00
_cell.angle_beta   90.00
_cell.angle_gamma   90.00
#
_symmetry.space_group_name_H-M   'P 1'
#
loop_
_entity.id
_entity.type
_entity.pdbx_description
1 polymer ?
#
loop_
_entity_poly.entity_id
_entity_poly.type
_entity_poly.pdbx_seq_one_letter_code
_entity_poly.pdbx_strand_id
1 'polypeptide(L)'
;MVPKFIAEANNCLDEQDVATAVLAVLVIVTAGCGSSDTTSTSSATSAPVAAPSAGLESGPTSPLGGTLKIWGGANLSDKTQLAEYTVSNPRTLDGRWTVDVVIACRQGNGYVPGTFEVLTTAGRRLEQFNPYSASGGQLSLAGALIAGERREGYISFEVPADDQVAKVVLYHGTLNPPAAFWTVGS
;
A
#
# COMPACT_ATOMS: atom_id res chain seq x y z
N MET A 1 -2.36 -59.40 -25.27
CA MET A 1 -2.85 -60.01 -24.02
C MET A 1 -3.36 -58.86 -23.16
N VAL A 2 -4.67 -58.81 -22.91
CA VAL A 2 -5.38 -57.85 -22.05
C VAL A 2 -6.13 -58.69 -21.00
N PRO A 3 -6.22 -58.25 -19.74
CA PRO A 3 -7.48 -57.68 -19.21
C PRO A 3 -7.18 -56.31 -18.55
N LYS A 4 -7.94 -55.22 -18.71
CA LYS A 4 -9.38 -54.95 -18.52
C LYS A 4 -9.85 -55.25 -17.09
N PHE A 5 -9.94 -54.22 -16.25
CA PHE A 5 -11.07 -54.03 -15.33
C PHE A 5 -11.39 -52.55 -15.16
N ILE A 6 -12.66 -52.27 -15.46
CA ILE A 6 -13.44 -51.05 -15.26
C ILE A 6 -14.02 -51.12 -13.85
N ALA A 7 -14.12 -49.98 -13.17
CA ALA A 7 -15.21 -49.73 -12.22
C ALA A 7 -15.49 -48.21 -12.17
N GLU A 8 -16.52 -47.81 -12.90
CA GLU A 8 -17.32 -46.59 -12.70
C GLU A 8 -18.17 -46.70 -11.42
N ALA A 9 -18.48 -45.54 -10.82
CA ALA A 9 -19.80 -45.08 -10.35
C ALA A 9 -19.59 -44.04 -9.23
N ASN A 10 -19.80 -42.75 -9.48
CA ASN A 10 -21.08 -42.04 -9.40
C ASN A 10 -21.65 -41.90 -7.98
N ASN A 11 -21.56 -40.68 -7.43
CA ASN A 11 -22.67 -39.97 -6.77
C ASN A 11 -22.24 -38.51 -6.59
N CYS A 12 -22.78 -37.56 -7.36
CA CYS A 12 -24.08 -36.91 -7.22
C CYS A 12 -24.10 -35.85 -6.10
N LEU A 13 -23.99 -34.60 -6.57
CA LEU A 13 -24.82 -33.42 -6.24
C LEU A 13 -25.14 -33.11 -4.77
N ASP A 14 -24.72 -31.91 -4.36
CA ASP A 14 -25.55 -30.89 -3.72
C ASP A 14 -24.80 -29.55 -3.98
N GLU A 15 -25.13 -28.79 -5.02
CA GLU A 15 -26.12 -27.70 -4.94
C GLU A 15 -26.16 -27.04 -3.56
N GLN A 16 -25.43 -25.93 -3.35
CA GLN A 16 -25.98 -24.77 -2.64
C GLN A 16 -25.25 -23.48 -3.05
N ASP A 17 -26.07 -22.61 -3.67
CA ASP A 17 -26.07 -21.16 -3.56
C ASP A 17 -24.91 -20.35 -4.14
N VAL A 18 -24.99 -20.18 -5.46
CA VAL A 18 -24.63 -18.91 -6.11
C VAL A 18 -25.72 -17.87 -5.75
N ALA A 19 -25.61 -17.27 -4.57
CA ALA A 19 -26.47 -16.14 -4.19
C ALA A 19 -25.83 -14.82 -4.60
N THR A 20 -26.07 -14.46 -5.86
CA THR A 20 -25.98 -13.08 -6.36
C THR A 20 -27.03 -12.23 -5.64
N ALA A 21 -26.62 -11.28 -4.80
CA ALA A 21 -27.52 -10.27 -4.26
C ALA A 21 -27.20 -8.90 -4.87
N VAL A 22 -28.10 -8.50 -5.76
CA VAL A 22 -28.11 -7.22 -6.48
C VAL A 22 -28.52 -6.08 -5.53
N LEU A 23 -27.84 -4.96 -5.74
CA LEU A 23 -28.07 -3.59 -5.28
C LEU A 23 -29.56 -3.23 -5.01
N ALA A 24 -29.86 -2.66 -3.84
CA ALA A 24 -31.06 -1.87 -3.61
C ALA A 24 -30.68 -0.52 -2.99
N VAL A 25 -30.63 0.51 -3.85
CA VAL A 25 -30.60 1.92 -3.47
C VAL A 25 -32.02 2.33 -3.12
N LEU A 26 -32.25 2.83 -1.90
CA LEU A 26 -33.48 3.52 -1.54
C LEU A 26 -33.15 4.95 -1.11
N VAL A 27 -33.57 5.90 -1.94
CA VAL A 27 -33.59 7.34 -1.66
C VAL A 27 -35.06 7.75 -1.56
N ILE A 28 -35.48 8.28 -0.41
CA ILE A 28 -36.72 9.06 -0.24
C ILE A 28 -36.35 10.26 0.65
N VAL A 29 -35.96 11.38 0.04
CA VAL A 29 -36.74 12.61 -0.22
C VAL A 29 -37.20 13.34 1.05
N THR A 30 -36.48 14.42 1.31
CA THR A 30 -36.80 15.54 2.20
C THR A 30 -38.05 16.30 1.74
N ALA A 31 -38.99 16.53 2.65
CA ALA A 31 -40.02 17.56 2.49
C ALA A 31 -39.55 18.86 3.17
N GLY A 32 -39.28 19.88 2.37
CA GLY A 32 -38.91 21.22 2.82
C GLY A 32 -39.34 22.24 1.76
N CYS A 33 -40.35 23.02 2.11
CA CYS A 33 -41.10 23.98 1.32
C CYS A 33 -40.27 25.23 0.94
N GLY A 34 -40.51 25.82 -0.24
CA GLY A 34 -40.04 27.17 -0.57
C GLY A 34 -40.15 27.53 -2.06
N SER A 35 -41.16 28.32 -2.41
CA SER A 35 -41.43 28.89 -3.74
C SER A 35 -40.41 29.96 -4.17
N SER A 36 -40.15 30.09 -5.48
CA SER A 36 -40.34 31.33 -6.27
C SER A 36 -39.66 31.25 -7.65
N ASP A 37 -40.33 31.88 -8.62
CA ASP A 37 -40.06 32.01 -10.05
C ASP A 37 -38.77 32.78 -10.46
N THR A 38 -38.55 32.78 -11.78
CA THR A 38 -37.92 33.81 -12.65
C THR A 38 -36.46 33.67 -13.16
N THR A 39 -36.39 33.35 -14.47
CA THR A 39 -35.65 33.99 -15.59
C THR A 39 -34.12 33.93 -15.74
N SER A 40 -33.74 33.52 -16.97
CA SER A 40 -32.63 33.99 -17.83
C SER A 40 -31.15 33.70 -17.51
N THR A 41 -30.57 32.89 -18.41
CA THR A 41 -29.36 33.12 -19.22
C THR A 41 -28.10 33.66 -18.53
N SER A 42 -27.04 32.85 -18.49
CA SER A 42 -25.70 33.21 -19.03
C SER A 42 -24.73 32.03 -18.92
N SER A 43 -24.16 31.64 -20.05
CA SER A 43 -23.08 30.66 -20.16
C SER A 43 -21.83 31.21 -19.50
N ALA A 44 -21.51 30.73 -18.29
CA ALA A 44 -20.21 30.93 -17.67
C ALA A 44 -19.26 29.84 -18.16
N THR A 45 -18.45 30.16 -19.16
CA THR A 45 -17.21 29.43 -19.47
C THR A 45 -16.33 29.46 -18.23
N SER A 46 -16.39 28.41 -17.42
CA SER A 46 -15.44 28.20 -16.34
C SER A 46 -14.12 27.78 -16.98
N ALA A 47 -13.15 28.69 -17.00
CA ALA A 47 -11.76 28.31 -17.20
C ALA A 47 -11.39 27.27 -16.13
N PRO A 48 -10.67 26.19 -16.46
CA PRO A 48 -10.25 25.23 -15.46
C PRO A 48 -9.32 25.94 -14.48
N VAL A 49 -9.80 26.17 -13.26
CA VAL A 49 -8.95 26.53 -12.13
C VAL A 49 -7.94 25.41 -11.97
N ALA A 50 -6.65 25.75 -12.08
CA ALA A 50 -5.55 24.83 -11.88
C ALA A 50 -5.74 24.07 -10.56
N ALA A 51 -5.80 22.75 -10.65
CA ALA A 51 -5.99 21.88 -9.50
C ALA A 51 -4.79 22.02 -8.55
N PRO A 52 -4.98 22.42 -7.27
CA PRO A 52 -4.03 22.02 -6.25
C PRO A 52 -4.34 20.56 -5.93
N SER A 53 -3.76 19.61 -6.67
CA SER A 53 -3.81 18.19 -6.27
C SER A 53 -2.73 17.91 -5.22
N ALA A 54 -2.75 18.67 -4.12
CA ALA A 54 -2.05 18.32 -2.90
C ALA A 54 -3.02 17.49 -2.05
N GLY A 55 -2.83 16.17 -2.01
CA GLY A 55 -3.58 15.32 -1.09
C GLY A 55 -3.70 13.87 -1.52
N LEU A 56 -2.60 13.12 -1.42
CA LEU A 56 -2.67 11.66 -1.31
C LEU A 56 -1.68 11.15 -0.25
N GLU A 57 -1.58 11.86 0.88
CA GLU A 57 -0.97 11.28 2.08
C GLU A 57 -2.07 10.67 2.94
N SER A 58 -2.20 9.34 2.90
CA SER A 58 -3.19 8.59 3.67
C SER A 58 -2.63 7.84 4.88
N GLY A 59 -1.32 7.95 5.11
CA GLY A 59 -0.58 7.16 6.10
C GLY A 59 0.07 8.04 7.17
N PRO A 60 0.36 7.49 8.35
CA PRO A 60 1.17 8.16 9.37
C PRO A 60 2.55 8.57 8.83
N THR A 61 3.07 9.68 9.35
CA THR A 61 4.36 10.26 8.94
C THR A 61 5.32 10.33 10.13
N SER A 62 6.60 10.09 9.88
CA SER A 62 7.71 10.26 10.81
C SER A 62 8.91 10.88 10.11
N PRO A 63 9.84 11.57 10.77
CA PRO A 63 11.15 11.81 10.19
C PRO A 63 11.94 10.50 10.04
N LEU A 64 12.94 10.46 9.16
CA LEU A 64 13.94 9.39 9.16
C LEU A 64 14.55 9.20 10.56
N GLY A 65 14.72 7.95 10.97
CA GLY A 65 15.10 7.55 12.33
C GLY A 65 13.91 7.26 13.25
N GLY A 66 12.71 7.76 12.91
CA GLY A 66 11.50 7.48 13.67
C GLY A 66 10.90 6.09 13.41
N THR A 67 10.21 5.55 14.40
CA THR A 67 9.53 4.25 14.33
C THR A 67 8.02 4.43 14.18
N LEU A 68 7.41 3.73 13.21
CA LEU A 68 5.96 3.73 12.97
C LEU A 68 5.37 2.33 13.17
N LYS A 69 4.13 2.28 13.69
CA LYS A 69 3.34 1.07 13.89
C LYS A 69 2.44 0.83 12.69
N ILE A 70 2.60 -0.32 12.03
CA ILE A 70 1.90 -0.67 10.80
C ILE A 70 1.05 -1.91 11.05
N TRP A 71 -0.26 -1.74 10.89
CA TRP A 71 -1.23 -2.82 11.01
C TRP A 71 -1.34 -3.60 9.71
N GLY A 72 -1.42 -4.92 9.83
CA GLY A 72 -1.68 -5.87 8.76
C GLY A 72 -2.78 -6.85 9.14
N GLY A 73 -3.04 -7.80 8.25
CA GLY A 73 -4.10 -8.80 8.37
C GLY A 73 -4.40 -9.40 7.00
N ALA A 74 -5.22 -10.46 6.96
CA ALA A 74 -5.71 -11.02 5.71
C ALA A 74 -6.44 -9.96 4.87
N ASN A 75 -7.20 -9.09 5.54
CA ASN A 75 -7.63 -7.80 5.01
C ASN A 75 -7.03 -6.66 5.86
N LEU A 76 -6.70 -5.55 5.22
CA LEU A 76 -6.17 -4.35 5.92
C LEU A 76 -7.13 -3.79 6.98
N SER A 77 -8.44 -4.02 6.80
CA SER A 77 -9.48 -3.61 7.74
C SER A 77 -9.45 -4.38 9.07
N ASP A 78 -8.95 -5.62 9.04
CA ASP A 78 -9.05 -6.52 10.19
C ASP A 78 -8.04 -6.17 11.30
N LYS A 79 -6.92 -5.52 10.94
CA LYS A 79 -5.87 -5.04 11.86
C LYS A 79 -5.49 -6.08 12.94
N THR A 80 -5.31 -7.34 12.53
CA THR A 80 -5.02 -8.46 13.44
C THR A 80 -3.53 -8.68 13.66
N GLN A 81 -2.68 -8.06 12.85
CA GLN A 81 -1.22 -8.21 12.88
C GLN A 81 -0.56 -6.84 12.98
N LEU A 82 0.58 -6.75 13.66
CA LEU A 82 1.28 -5.49 13.90
C LEU A 82 2.77 -5.67 13.75
N ALA A 83 3.41 -4.77 13.00
CA ALA A 83 4.84 -4.61 13.03
C ALA A 83 5.24 -3.14 13.24
N GLU A 84 6.43 -2.95 13.79
CA GLU A 84 7.09 -1.66 13.93
C GLU A 84 8.17 -1.52 12.86
N TYR A 85 8.13 -0.40 12.14
CA TYR A 85 9.07 -0.08 11.07
C TYR A 85 9.92 1.10 11.49
N THR A 86 11.23 1.00 11.27
CA THR A 86 12.15 2.12 11.38
C THR A 86 12.92 2.23 10.08
N VAL A 87 12.94 3.43 9.48
CA VAL A 87 13.72 3.74 8.29
C VAL A 87 14.72 4.83 8.65
N SER A 88 16.01 4.60 8.41
CA SER A 88 17.07 5.43 8.99
C SER A 88 18.35 5.42 8.16
N ASN A 89 19.35 6.20 8.60
CA ASN A 89 20.71 6.20 8.07
C ASN A 89 20.78 6.39 6.52
N PRO A 90 20.24 7.50 5.99
CA PRO A 90 20.33 7.79 4.57
C PRO A 90 21.79 7.97 4.17
N ARG A 91 22.21 7.26 3.12
CA ARG A 91 23.59 7.27 2.61
C ARG A 91 23.63 6.91 1.14
N THR A 92 24.78 7.12 0.51
CA THR A 92 25.06 6.58 -0.82
C THR A 92 25.82 5.27 -0.71
N LEU A 93 25.33 4.22 -1.36
CA LEU A 93 25.98 2.92 -1.49
C LEU A 93 25.94 2.52 -2.97
N ASP A 94 27.09 2.20 -3.56
CA ASP A 94 27.23 1.84 -4.99
C ASP A 94 26.54 2.83 -5.95
N GLY A 95 26.64 4.12 -5.65
CA GLY A 95 26.03 5.20 -6.45
C GLY A 95 24.52 5.36 -6.26
N ARG A 96 23.89 4.61 -5.34
CA ARG A 96 22.45 4.64 -5.08
C ARG A 96 22.14 5.22 -3.71
N TRP A 97 21.04 5.96 -3.62
CA TRP A 97 20.53 6.44 -2.33
C TRP A 97 19.95 5.26 -1.55
N THR A 98 20.39 5.09 -0.31
CA THR A 98 20.19 3.88 0.48
C THR A 98 19.81 4.24 1.91
N VAL A 99 18.89 3.48 2.49
CA VAL A 99 18.48 3.59 3.90
C VAL A 99 18.46 2.22 4.56
N ASP A 100 18.69 2.21 5.87
CA ASP A 100 18.51 1.02 6.70
C ASP A 100 17.06 0.91 7.15
N VAL A 101 16.54 -0.32 7.11
CA VAL A 101 15.18 -0.66 7.50
C VAL A 101 15.22 -1.74 8.56
N VAL A 102 14.41 -1.54 9.59
CA VAL A 102 14.13 -2.54 10.62
C VAL A 102 12.63 -2.78 10.68
N ILE A 103 12.23 -4.04 10.62
CA ILE A 103 10.85 -4.51 10.77
C ILE A 103 10.81 -5.44 11.99
N ALA A 104 10.08 -5.05 13.03
CA ALA A 104 9.88 -5.88 14.22
C ALA A 104 8.41 -6.29 14.32
N CYS A 105 8.12 -7.58 14.13
CA CYS A 105 6.76 -8.11 14.26
C CYS A 105 6.38 -8.19 15.74
N ARG A 106 5.35 -7.46 16.13
CA ARG A 106 4.86 -7.37 17.52
C ARG A 106 3.66 -8.28 17.76
N GLN A 107 2.85 -8.51 16.73
CA GLN A 107 1.62 -9.30 16.83
C GLN A 107 1.32 -10.01 15.51
N GLY A 108 0.86 -11.27 15.59
CA GLY A 108 0.45 -12.08 14.45
C GLY A 108 1.41 -13.23 14.14
N ASN A 109 0.96 -14.18 13.32
CA ASN A 109 1.74 -15.36 12.90
C ASN A 109 1.91 -15.42 11.37
N GLY A 110 1.81 -14.26 10.72
CA GLY A 110 1.69 -14.18 9.26
C GLY A 110 1.80 -12.75 8.73
N TYR A 111 2.58 -11.90 9.40
CA TYR A 111 2.77 -10.51 9.00
C TYR A 111 3.64 -10.43 7.74
N VAL A 112 3.05 -10.03 6.62
CA VAL A 112 3.77 -9.90 5.34
C VAL A 112 4.35 -8.48 5.26
N PRO A 113 5.68 -8.31 5.13
CA PRO A 113 6.30 -7.00 4.94
C PRO A 113 5.70 -6.22 3.77
N GLY A 114 5.59 -4.91 3.96
CA GLY A 114 5.25 -3.99 2.87
C GLY A 114 6.41 -3.74 1.91
N THR A 115 6.09 -3.13 0.77
CA THR A 115 7.08 -2.68 -0.23
C THR A 115 7.40 -1.20 -0.06
N PHE A 116 8.60 -0.81 -0.47
CA PHE A 116 9.08 0.55 -0.32
C PHE A 116 9.26 1.25 -1.67
N GLU A 117 8.92 2.52 -1.69
CA GLU A 117 9.19 3.45 -2.77
C GLU A 117 9.76 4.75 -2.18
N VAL A 118 10.30 5.62 -3.02
CA VAL A 118 10.62 7.00 -2.63
C VAL A 118 9.84 7.99 -3.47
N LEU A 119 9.41 9.09 -2.85
CA LEU A 119 8.97 10.29 -3.55
C LEU A 119 10.10 11.33 -3.50
N THR A 120 10.49 11.83 -4.66
CA THR A 120 11.51 12.88 -4.77
C THR A 120 10.94 14.27 -4.59
N THR A 121 11.81 15.27 -4.41
CA THR A 121 11.44 16.68 -4.33
C THR A 121 10.79 17.20 -5.61
N ALA A 122 11.14 16.63 -6.77
CA ALA A 122 10.49 16.90 -8.05
C ALA A 122 9.13 16.18 -8.22
N GLY A 123 8.67 15.42 -7.22
CA GLY A 123 7.41 14.68 -7.26
C GLY A 123 7.48 13.36 -8.03
N ARG A 124 8.67 12.83 -8.30
CA ARG A 124 8.85 11.54 -8.98
C ARG A 124 8.75 10.42 -7.96
N ARG A 125 8.10 9.32 -8.35
CA ARG A 125 8.06 8.08 -7.58
C ARG A 125 9.09 7.12 -8.15
N LEU A 126 9.95 6.58 -7.29
CA LEU A 126 10.99 5.64 -7.68
C LEU A 126 10.82 4.35 -6.88
N GLU A 127 10.85 3.22 -7.58
CA GLU A 127 10.75 1.89 -6.99
C GLU A 127 12.08 1.47 -6.35
N GLN A 128 12.00 0.56 -5.36
CA GLN A 128 13.18 -0.04 -4.77
C GLN A 128 14.00 -0.76 -5.83
N PHE A 129 15.30 -0.46 -5.87
CA PHE A 129 16.26 -1.20 -6.66
C PHE A 129 16.45 -2.61 -6.07
N ASN A 130 16.11 -3.64 -6.85
CA ASN A 130 16.28 -5.05 -6.48
C ASN A 130 17.23 -5.74 -7.47
N PRO A 131 18.54 -5.85 -7.17
CA PRO A 131 19.44 -6.64 -7.98
C PRO A 131 19.02 -8.11 -7.90
N TYR A 132 18.99 -8.81 -9.05
CA TYR A 132 18.65 -10.24 -9.15
C TYR A 132 19.50 -11.17 -8.24
N SER A 133 20.59 -10.65 -7.67
CA SER A 133 21.29 -11.25 -6.55
C SER A 133 21.26 -10.28 -5.38
N ALA A 134 20.54 -10.64 -4.31
CA ALA A 134 20.59 -9.88 -3.07
C ALA A 134 22.05 -9.89 -2.59
N SER A 135 22.71 -8.73 -2.68
CA SER A 135 24.00 -8.53 -2.03
C SER A 135 23.82 -8.70 -0.52
N GLY A 136 24.84 -9.21 0.17
CA GLY A 136 24.78 -9.41 1.61
C GLY A 136 24.37 -8.12 2.33
N GLY A 137 23.26 -8.16 3.06
CA GLY A 137 22.74 -7.02 3.84
C GLY A 137 21.52 -6.32 3.23
N GLN A 138 21.11 -6.63 1.99
CA GLN A 138 19.86 -6.11 1.46
C GLN A 138 18.66 -6.70 2.22
N LEU A 139 17.66 -5.85 2.53
CA LEU A 139 16.45 -6.28 3.20
C LEU A 139 15.67 -7.28 2.33
N SER A 140 15.48 -8.50 2.84
CA SER A 140 14.57 -9.46 2.23
C SER A 140 13.13 -9.15 2.61
N LEU A 141 12.24 -8.96 1.63
CA LEU A 141 10.80 -8.84 1.87
C LEU A 141 10.07 -10.18 1.73
N ALA A 142 10.80 -11.28 1.48
CA ALA A 142 10.22 -12.60 1.27
C ALA A 142 9.68 -13.22 2.55
N GLY A 143 8.54 -13.90 2.45
CA GLY A 143 7.92 -14.65 3.54
C GLY A 143 7.31 -13.76 4.63
N ALA A 144 6.37 -14.35 5.35
CA ALA A 144 5.73 -13.70 6.49
C ALA A 144 6.60 -13.75 7.75
N LEU A 145 6.36 -12.83 8.67
CA LEU A 145 6.95 -12.79 10.01
C LEU A 145 5.95 -13.26 11.06
N ILE A 146 6.48 -13.87 12.11
CA ILE A 146 5.73 -14.22 13.32
C ILE A 146 6.08 -13.26 14.47
N ALA A 147 5.21 -13.14 15.47
CA ALA A 147 5.42 -12.24 16.61
C ALA A 147 6.74 -12.54 17.32
N GLY A 148 7.51 -11.49 17.60
CA GLY A 148 8.86 -11.58 18.17
C GLY A 148 9.98 -11.62 17.14
N GLU A 149 9.70 -11.91 15.87
CA GLU A 149 10.70 -11.84 14.81
C GLU A 149 11.06 -10.41 14.44
N ARG A 150 12.32 -10.25 14.05
CA ARG A 150 12.89 -9.01 13.56
C ARG A 150 13.60 -9.27 12.24
N ARG A 151 13.42 -8.37 11.28
CA ARG A 151 14.14 -8.37 10.02
C ARG A 151 14.79 -7.01 9.81
N GLU A 152 16.03 -7.04 9.32
CA GLU A 152 16.81 -5.83 9.11
C GLU A 152 17.70 -5.97 7.88
N GLY A 153 18.00 -4.82 7.28
CA GLY A 153 18.82 -4.71 6.08
C GLY A 153 18.67 -3.34 5.47
N TYR A 154 19.27 -3.13 4.31
CA TYR A 154 19.13 -1.87 3.56
C TYR A 154 18.22 -2.03 2.34
N ILE A 155 17.66 -0.91 1.91
CA ILE A 155 16.97 -0.74 0.63
C ILE A 155 17.61 0.43 -0.12
N SER A 156 17.65 0.34 -1.45
CA SER A 156 18.34 1.32 -2.30
C SER A 156 17.44 1.78 -3.44
N PHE A 157 17.68 2.99 -3.94
CA PHE A 157 16.91 3.64 -4.99
C PHE A 157 17.83 4.37 -5.97
N GLU A 158 17.50 4.32 -7.26
CA GLU A 158 18.22 5.06 -8.31
C GLU A 158 17.65 6.47 -8.42
N VAL A 159 18.18 7.38 -7.60
CA VAL A 159 17.79 8.79 -7.58
C VAL A 159 18.59 9.54 -8.65
N PRO A 160 17.93 10.27 -9.57
CA PRO A 160 18.61 11.14 -10.53
C PRO A 160 19.56 12.12 -9.85
N ALA A 161 20.70 12.41 -10.47
CA ALA A 161 21.74 13.25 -9.88
C ALA A 161 21.30 14.70 -9.60
N ASP A 162 20.26 15.17 -10.28
CA ASP A 162 19.66 16.50 -10.17
C ASP A 162 18.43 16.55 -9.23
N ASP A 163 18.13 15.45 -8.52
CA ASP A 163 16.96 15.35 -7.65
C ASP A 163 17.35 14.91 -6.23
N GLN A 164 16.44 15.07 -5.28
CA GLN A 164 16.61 14.69 -3.88
C GLN A 164 15.41 13.87 -3.41
N VAL A 165 15.62 12.96 -2.47
CA VAL A 165 14.53 12.23 -1.84
C VAL A 165 13.80 13.14 -0.86
N ALA A 166 12.50 13.30 -1.00
CA ALA A 166 11.66 14.01 -0.04
C ALA A 166 11.15 13.06 1.06
N LYS A 167 10.73 11.85 0.66
CA LYS A 167 10.24 10.83 1.60
C LYS A 167 10.38 9.41 1.09
N VAL A 168 10.52 8.49 2.03
CA VAL A 168 10.32 7.05 1.83
C VAL A 168 8.86 6.72 2.08
N VAL A 169 8.25 5.95 1.19
CA VAL A 169 6.85 5.56 1.22
C VAL A 169 6.76 4.05 1.43
N LEU A 170 5.96 3.62 2.40
CA LEU A 170 5.65 2.21 2.62
C LEU A 170 4.24 1.90 2.09
N TYR A 171 4.16 0.88 1.26
CA TYR A 171 2.92 0.26 0.81
C TYR A 171 2.73 -1.08 1.49
N HIS A 172 1.53 -1.35 1.99
CA HIS A 172 1.23 -2.57 2.71
C HIS A 172 -0.15 -3.08 2.32
N GLY A 173 -0.28 -4.37 1.98
CA GLY A 173 -1.54 -4.96 1.51
C GLY A 173 -1.93 -4.48 0.11
N THR A 174 -3.13 -3.94 -0.05
CA THR A 174 -3.52 -3.28 -1.31
C THR A 174 -2.68 -2.02 -1.44
N LEU A 175 -1.87 -1.92 -2.50
CA LEU A 175 -0.91 -0.84 -2.78
C LEU A 175 -1.50 0.58 -2.74
N ASN A 176 -2.78 0.78 -2.47
CA ASN A 176 -3.35 2.07 -2.15
C ASN A 176 -4.37 2.00 -1.01
N PRO A 177 -4.39 3.02 -0.14
CA PRO A 177 -3.49 4.16 -0.15
C PRO A 177 -2.20 3.82 0.67
N PRO A 178 -1.10 4.61 0.61
CA PRO A 178 0.13 4.30 1.34
C PRO A 178 -0.08 4.06 2.84
N ALA A 179 0.70 3.14 3.41
CA ALA A 179 0.59 2.73 4.81
C ALA A 179 1.41 3.62 5.76
N ALA A 180 2.51 4.23 5.30
CA ALA A 180 3.33 5.14 6.09
C ALA A 180 4.33 5.95 5.25
N PHE A 181 4.85 7.02 5.86
CA PHE A 181 5.87 7.89 5.26
C PHE A 181 7.01 8.18 6.25
N TRP A 182 8.24 8.23 5.73
CA TRP A 182 9.39 8.80 6.42
C TRP A 182 9.97 9.99 5.67
N THR A 183 10.01 11.16 6.27
CA THR A 183 10.52 12.38 5.64
C THR A 183 12.03 12.52 5.86
N VAL A 184 12.73 12.92 4.79
CA VAL A 184 14.13 13.35 4.88
C VAL A 184 14.11 14.76 5.46
N GLY A 185 14.73 14.97 6.62
CA GLY A 185 14.70 16.26 7.31
C GLY A 185 15.15 17.40 6.38
N SER A 186 14.42 18.51 6.44
CA SER A 186 14.77 19.79 5.81
C SER A 186 15.96 20.45 6.50
#